data_AF-G8H0K0-F1
#
_entry.id   AF-G8H0K0-F1
#
_cell.length_a   1.000
_cell.length_b   1.000
_cell.length_c   1.000
_cell.angle_alpha   90.00
_cell.angle_beta   90.00
_cell.angle_gamma   90.00
#
_symmetry.space_group_name_H-M   'P 1'
#
loop_
_entity.id
_entity.type
_entity.pdbx_description
1 polymer ?
#
loop_
_entity_poly.entity_id
_entity_poly.type
_entity_poly.pdbx_seq_one_letter_code
_entity_poly.pdbx_strand_id
1 'polypeptide(L)'
;IKLFTKETSMILKSNYLYFLISPVLSMMVMLMLWYNIPMFSNIMTMKMNLLIILCILSMGVYSMMVAGWSSNSLYSLIGSLRSIAQTISYEVSMILIMLCLILLIESFNLNNLSKYQYFQWFSLMNFPIMLIFYVSFLAELNR
;
A
#
# COMPACT_ATOMS: atom_id res chain seq x y z
N ILE A 1 -9.45 -24.24 -0.81
CA ILE A 1 -10.63 -25.14 -0.88
C ILE A 1 -11.55 -24.91 0.32
N LYS A 2 -11.08 -25.04 1.57
CA LYS A 2 -11.88 -24.85 2.79
C LYS A 2 -12.71 -23.55 2.87
N LEU A 3 -12.15 -22.40 2.46
CA LEU A 3 -12.87 -21.13 2.45
C LEU A 3 -13.93 -21.04 1.34
N PHE A 4 -13.69 -21.67 0.19
CA PHE A 4 -14.62 -21.67 -0.94
C PHE A 4 -15.81 -22.62 -0.75
N THR A 5 -15.66 -23.67 0.08
CA THR A 5 -16.71 -24.66 0.35
C THR A 5 -17.54 -24.34 1.59
N LYS A 6 -17.19 -23.29 2.34
CA LYS A 6 -17.94 -22.89 3.55
C LYS A 6 -19.18 -22.09 3.13
N GLU A 7 -20.28 -22.28 3.84
CA GLU A 7 -21.50 -21.50 3.63
C GLU A 7 -21.21 -20.00 3.71
N THR A 8 -21.69 -19.26 2.70
CA THR A 8 -21.53 -17.81 2.63
C THR A 8 -22.52 -17.14 3.57
N SER A 9 -22.03 -16.59 4.68
CA SER A 9 -22.84 -15.81 5.61
C SER A 9 -23.16 -14.44 5.00
N MET A 10 -24.40 -14.26 4.54
CA MET A 10 -24.90 -12.98 4.02
C MET A 10 -25.39 -12.11 5.17
N ILE A 11 -24.88 -10.89 5.29
CA ILE A 11 -25.24 -9.97 6.37
C ILE A 11 -26.52 -9.22 5.97
N LEU A 12 -27.65 -9.53 6.63
CA LEU A 12 -28.99 -9.03 6.29
C LEU A 12 -29.15 -7.49 6.37
N LYS A 13 -28.31 -6.80 7.15
CA LYS A 13 -28.37 -5.33 7.34
C LYS A 13 -27.32 -4.56 6.54
N SER A 14 -26.53 -5.22 5.69
CA SER A 14 -25.40 -4.61 4.97
C SER A 14 -25.80 -4.05 3.59
N ASN A 15 -25.06 -3.03 3.13
CA ASN A 15 -25.13 -2.57 1.74
C ASN A 15 -24.40 -3.56 0.84
N TYR A 16 -25.14 -4.56 0.34
CA TYR A 16 -24.60 -5.75 -0.31
C TYR A 16 -23.67 -5.47 -1.51
N LEU A 17 -24.05 -4.54 -2.38
CA LEU A 17 -23.24 -4.19 -3.57
C LEU A 17 -21.85 -3.67 -3.20
N TYR A 18 -21.79 -2.69 -2.30
CA TYR A 18 -20.51 -2.11 -1.86
C TYR A 18 -19.67 -3.10 -1.05
N PHE A 19 -20.32 -3.97 -0.28
CA PHE A 19 -19.64 -5.02 0.47
C PHE A 19 -18.94 -6.01 -0.45
N LEU A 20 -19.57 -6.42 -1.56
CA LEU A 20 -18.94 -7.30 -2.56
C LEU A 20 -17.85 -6.62 -3.39
N ILE A 21 -18.03 -5.35 -3.75
CA ILE A 21 -17.06 -4.62 -4.59
C ILE A 21 -15.79 -4.30 -3.80
N SER A 22 -15.89 -4.03 -2.50
CA SER A 22 -14.74 -3.64 -1.66
C SER A 22 -13.54 -4.61 -1.70
N PRO A 23 -13.68 -5.95 -1.56
CA PRO A 23 -12.54 -6.87 -1.70
C PRO A 23 -11.99 -6.96 -3.13
N VAL A 24 -12.82 -6.71 -4.15
CA VAL A 24 -12.34 -6.64 -5.54
C VAL A 24 -11.45 -5.41 -5.74
N LEU A 25 -11.88 -4.25 -5.22
CA LEU A 25 -11.10 -3.02 -5.29
C LEU A 25 -9.76 -3.15 -4.56
N SER A 26 -9.73 -3.73 -3.36
CA SER A 26 -8.47 -3.90 -2.62
C SER A 26 -7.50 -4.82 -3.35
N MET A 27 -7.99 -5.90 -3.97
CA MET A 27 -7.17 -6.78 -4.80
C MET A 27 -6.64 -6.07 -6.05
N MET A 28 -7.45 -5.22 -6.70
CA MET A 28 -7.02 -4.44 -7.87
C MET A 28 -5.90 -3.46 -7.52
N VAL A 29 -6.02 -2.73 -6.41
CA VAL A 29 -4.97 -1.80 -5.95
C VAL A 29 -3.65 -2.54 -5.72
N MET A 30 -3.69 -3.73 -5.10
CA MET A 30 -2.48 -4.54 -4.89
C MET A 30 -1.82 -4.98 -6.21
N LEU A 31 -2.61 -5.38 -7.21
CA LEU A 31 -2.06 -5.77 -8.52
C LEU A 31 -1.41 -4.58 -9.24
N MET A 32 -1.99 -3.37 -9.11
CA MET A 32 -1.42 -2.15 -9.68
C MET A 32 -0.08 -1.77 -9.04
N LEU A 33 0.12 -2.01 -7.74
CA LEU A 33 1.42 -1.80 -7.09
C LEU A 33 2.49 -2.70 -7.68
N TRP A 34 2.19 -3.99 -7.85
CA TRP A 34 3.14 -4.97 -8.41
C TRP A 34 3.57 -4.63 -9.83
N TYR A 35 2.67 -4.05 -10.64
CA TYR A 35 2.98 -3.65 -12.01
C TYR A 35 4.08 -2.58 -12.10
N ASN A 36 4.23 -1.73 -11.09
CA ASN A 36 5.19 -0.61 -11.10
C ASN A 36 6.60 -1.00 -10.61
N ILE A 37 6.77 -2.21 -10.07
CA ILE A 37 8.05 -2.67 -9.55
C ILE A 37 8.95 -3.12 -10.73
N PRO A 38 10.19 -2.62 -10.84
CA PRO A 38 11.09 -3.05 -11.90
C PRO A 38 11.54 -4.49 -11.65
N MET A 39 11.04 -5.41 -12.47
CA MET A 39 11.54 -6.78 -12.54
C MET A 39 12.65 -6.88 -13.61
N PHE A 40 13.33 -8.03 -13.67
CA PHE A 40 14.41 -8.27 -14.65
C PHE A 40 14.00 -7.98 -16.11
N SER A 41 12.73 -8.20 -16.45
CA SER A 41 12.11 -7.60 -17.63
C SER A 41 11.44 -6.29 -17.22
N ASN A 42 11.91 -5.17 -17.78
CA ASN A 42 11.26 -3.86 -17.62
C ASN A 42 9.86 -3.90 -18.25
N ILE A 43 8.86 -4.37 -17.51
CA ILE A 43 7.47 -4.43 -18.00
C ILE A 43 6.95 -3.02 -18.30
N MET A 44 7.25 -2.04 -17.43
CA MET A 44 7.07 -0.61 -17.68
C MET A 44 8.07 0.22 -16.89
N THR A 45 8.81 1.08 -17.58
CA THR A 45 9.66 2.11 -16.94
C THR A 45 9.03 3.48 -17.14
N MET A 46 8.18 3.91 -16.21
CA MET A 46 7.73 5.31 -16.21
C MET A 46 8.75 6.16 -15.47
N LYS A 47 9.00 7.37 -15.99
CA LYS A 47 9.91 8.36 -15.39
C LYS A 47 9.60 8.66 -13.91
N MET A 48 8.35 8.47 -13.50
CA MET A 48 7.81 8.82 -12.18
C MET A 48 7.28 7.61 -11.42
N ASN A 49 7.89 6.42 -11.58
CA ASN A 49 7.44 5.19 -10.91
C ASN A 49 7.27 5.35 -9.39
N LEU A 50 8.20 6.02 -8.71
CA LEU A 50 8.16 6.15 -7.24
C LEU A 50 6.95 6.99 -6.75
N LEU A 51 6.59 8.04 -7.49
CA LEU A 51 5.38 8.83 -7.23
C LEU A 51 4.10 8.03 -7.49
N ILE A 52 4.09 7.23 -8.56
CA ILE A 52 2.94 6.38 -8.88
C ILE A 52 2.68 5.37 -7.75
N ILE A 53 3.73 4.79 -7.15
CA ILE A 53 3.58 3.89 -5.99
C ILE A 53 2.90 4.61 -4.84
N LEU A 54 3.34 5.82 -4.49
CA LEU A 54 2.73 6.61 -3.42
C LEU A 54 1.25 6.92 -3.70
N CYS A 55 0.90 7.26 -4.95
CA CYS A 55 -0.49 7.50 -5.33
C CYS A 55 -1.37 6.24 -5.25
N ILE A 56 -0.84 5.06 -5.56
CA ILE A 56 -1.61 3.82 -5.50
C ILE A 56 -1.82 3.37 -4.04
N LEU A 57 -0.83 3.58 -3.18
CA LEU A 57 -0.96 3.33 -1.74
C LEU A 57 -2.06 4.19 -1.12
N SER A 58 -2.12 5.48 -1.48
CA SER A 58 -3.19 6.39 -1.02
C SER A 58 -4.58 5.94 -1.48
N MET A 59 -4.69 5.34 -2.67
CA MET A 59 -5.95 4.77 -3.16
C MET A 59 -6.42 3.56 -2.35
N GLY A 60 -5.51 2.81 -1.72
CA GLY A 60 -5.83 1.63 -0.92
C GLY A 60 -6.75 1.91 0.27
N VAL A 61 -6.63 3.09 0.88
CA VAL A 61 -7.41 3.52 2.05
C VAL A 61 -8.91 3.56 1.75
N TYR A 62 -9.30 3.94 0.54
CA TYR A 62 -10.71 4.00 0.15
C TYR A 62 -11.38 2.63 0.12
N SER A 63 -10.66 1.58 -0.27
CA SER A 63 -11.20 0.21 -0.27
C SER A 63 -11.59 -0.25 1.15
N MET A 64 -10.76 0.11 2.15
CA MET A 64 -11.00 -0.20 3.56
C MET A 64 -12.18 0.60 4.12
N MET A 65 -12.32 1.88 3.72
CA MET A 65 -13.44 2.73 4.13
C MET A 65 -14.79 2.18 3.62
N VAL A 66 -14.86 1.78 2.35
CA VAL A 66 -16.09 1.24 1.76
C VAL A 66 -16.47 -0.09 2.40
N ALA A 67 -15.50 -0.95 2.71
CA ALA A 67 -15.76 -2.22 3.41
C ALA A 67 -16.32 -2.00 4.83
N GLY A 68 -15.72 -1.07 5.58
CA GLY A 68 -16.15 -0.71 6.93
C GLY A 68 -17.56 -0.15 6.98
N TRP A 69 -17.86 0.82 6.13
CA TRP A 69 -19.18 1.45 6.07
C TRP A 69 -20.28 0.52 5.55
N SER A 70 -20.00 -0.28 4.51
CA SER A 70 -21.01 -1.15 3.88
C SER A 70 -21.52 -2.28 4.79
N SER A 71 -20.73 -2.72 5.77
CA SER A 71 -21.11 -3.78 6.71
C SER A 71 -22.15 -3.38 7.77
N ASN A 72 -22.46 -2.08 7.90
CA ASN A 72 -23.52 -1.52 8.75
C ASN A 72 -23.54 -2.01 10.22
N SER A 73 -22.35 -2.27 10.79
CA SER A 73 -22.19 -2.58 12.21
C SER A 73 -21.30 -1.52 12.86
N LEU A 74 -21.65 -1.05 14.07
CA LEU A 74 -20.88 0.00 14.75
C LEU A 74 -19.44 -0.44 15.02
N TYR A 75 -19.22 -1.72 15.35
CA TYR A 75 -17.88 -2.24 15.63
C TYR A 75 -17.00 -2.30 14.38
N SER A 76 -17.54 -2.76 13.25
CA SER A 76 -16.79 -2.78 12.00
C SER A 76 -16.47 -1.37 11.50
N LEU A 77 -17.40 -0.42 11.67
CA LEU A 77 -17.16 0.98 11.32
C LEU A 77 -16.02 1.58 12.16
N ILE A 78 -16.07 1.43 13.49
CA ILE A 78 -15.01 1.93 14.38
C ILE A 78 -13.66 1.27 14.07
N GLY A 79 -13.65 -0.05 13.82
CA GLY A 79 -12.45 -0.77 13.41
C GLY A 79 -11.85 -0.23 12.12
N SER A 80 -12.69 0.01 11.10
CA SER A 80 -12.24 0.58 9.83
C SER A 80 -11.68 2.00 9.98
N LEU A 81 -12.34 2.87 10.75
CA LEU A 81 -11.88 4.23 11.01
C LEU A 81 -10.53 4.25 11.74
N ARG A 82 -10.30 3.32 12.67
CA ARG A 82 -9.00 3.17 13.34
C ARG A 82 -7.91 2.76 12.36
N SER A 83 -8.18 1.78 11.50
CA SER A 83 -7.21 1.37 10.48
C SER A 83 -6.92 2.50 9.47
N ILE A 84 -7.92 3.30 9.10
CA ILE A 84 -7.75 4.44 8.18
C ILE A 84 -6.88 5.53 8.81
N ALA A 85 -7.11 5.86 10.08
CA ALA A 85 -6.29 6.83 10.79
C ALA A 85 -4.82 6.36 10.89
N GLN A 86 -4.61 5.07 11.12
CA GLN A 86 -3.28 4.45 11.10
C GLN A 86 -2.64 4.56 9.71
N THR A 87 -3.29 4.08 8.65
CA THR A 87 -2.69 4.10 7.30
C THR A 87 -2.33 5.51 6.85
N ILE A 88 -3.21 6.49 7.03
CA ILE A 88 -2.95 7.89 6.60
C ILE A 88 -1.80 8.52 7.40
N SER A 89 -1.72 8.27 8.72
CA SER A 89 -0.64 8.84 9.54
C SER A 89 0.74 8.32 9.14
N TYR A 90 0.86 7.03 8.83
CA TYR A 90 2.12 6.43 8.39
C TYR A 90 2.44 6.73 6.92
N GLU A 91 1.44 6.94 6.07
CA GLU A 91 1.63 7.36 4.67
C GLU A 91 2.43 8.67 4.58
N VAL A 92 2.08 9.67 5.40
CA VAL A 92 2.82 10.96 5.44
C VAL A 92 4.28 10.74 5.82
N SER A 93 4.54 9.91 6.83
CA SER A 93 5.92 9.59 7.24
C SER A 93 6.69 8.86 6.13
N MET A 94 6.03 7.96 5.39
CA MET A 94 6.65 7.20 4.32
C MET A 94 7.03 8.09 3.13
N ILE A 95 6.19 9.05 2.77
CA ILE A 95 6.49 10.05 1.73
C ILE A 95 7.77 10.83 2.08
N LEU A 96 7.89 11.30 3.33
CA LEU A 96 9.07 12.05 3.78
C LEU A 96 10.35 11.20 3.71
N ILE A 97 10.27 9.94 4.13
CA ILE A 97 11.42 9.01 4.09
C ILE A 97 11.82 8.68 2.65
N MET A 98 10.84 8.42 1.78
CA MET A 98 11.08 8.19 0.36
C MET A 98 11.72 9.40 -0.31
N LEU A 99 11.35 10.62 0.09
CA LEU A 99 11.95 11.85 -0.42
C LEU A 99 13.43 11.96 -0.09
N CYS A 100 13.85 11.56 1.13
CA CYS A 100 15.26 11.45 1.49
C CYS A 100 16.04 10.48 0.58
N LEU A 101 15.42 9.38 0.17
CA LEU A 101 16.04 8.43 -0.77
C LEU A 101 16.15 9.03 -2.18
N ILE A 102 15.09 9.70 -2.66
CA ILE A 102 15.08 10.33 -3.98
C ILE A 102 16.18 11.38 -4.12
N LEU A 103 16.46 12.15 -3.06
CA LEU A 103 17.53 13.15 -3.06
C LEU A 103 18.92 12.55 -3.34
N LEU A 104 19.16 11.27 -3.01
CA LEU A 104 20.44 10.59 -3.27
C LEU A 104 20.61 10.15 -4.73
N ILE A 105 19.51 10.01 -5.47
CA ILE A 105 19.45 9.42 -6.81
C ILE A 105 19.12 10.48 -7.87
N GLU A 106 18.64 11.66 -7.42
CA GLU A 106 18.18 12.79 -8.23
C GLU A 106 17.14 12.41 -9.30
N SER A 107 16.45 11.28 -9.13
CA SER A 107 15.45 10.80 -10.06
C SER A 107 14.38 9.93 -9.40
N PHE A 108 13.16 9.98 -9.94
CA PHE A 108 12.00 9.20 -9.46
C PHE A 108 11.90 7.80 -10.10
N ASN A 109 12.89 7.44 -10.92
CA ASN A 109 12.96 6.15 -11.61
C ASN A 109 13.51 5.06 -10.69
N LEU A 110 12.71 4.02 -10.43
CA LEU A 110 13.16 2.86 -9.65
C LEU A 110 14.34 2.11 -10.31
N ASN A 111 14.45 2.16 -11.64
CA ASN A 111 15.61 1.60 -12.35
C ASN A 111 16.92 2.35 -12.10
N ASN A 112 16.84 3.65 -11.84
CA ASN A 112 18.03 4.39 -11.47
C ASN A 112 18.44 4.02 -10.04
N LEU A 113 17.44 3.80 -9.17
CA LEU A 113 17.64 3.34 -7.80
C LEU A 113 18.46 2.04 -7.72
N SER A 114 18.17 1.05 -8.57
CA SER A 114 18.96 -0.19 -8.64
C SER A 114 20.38 0.02 -9.18
N LYS A 115 20.57 0.92 -10.15
CA LYS A 115 21.89 1.24 -10.71
C LYS A 115 22.81 1.91 -9.69
N TYR A 116 22.31 2.87 -8.91
CA TYR A 116 23.12 3.55 -7.89
C TYR A 116 23.50 2.65 -6.71
N GLN A 117 22.74 1.58 -6.47
CA GLN A 117 23.01 0.60 -5.42
C GLN A 117 24.06 -0.46 -5.80
N TYR A 118 24.69 -0.37 -6.98
CA TYR A 118 25.62 -1.40 -7.47
C TYR A 118 26.85 -1.58 -6.56
N PHE A 119 27.44 -0.49 -6.08
CA PHE A 119 28.67 -0.56 -5.25
C PHE A 119 28.38 -0.71 -3.76
N GLN A 120 27.44 0.09 -3.23
CA GLN A 120 27.05 0.05 -1.83
C GLN A 120 25.53 0.21 -1.72
N TRP A 121 24.92 -0.61 -0.85
CA TRP A 121 23.49 -0.55 -0.61
C TRP A 121 23.14 0.68 0.23
N PHE A 122 22.07 1.39 -0.17
CA PHE A 122 21.56 2.53 0.60
C PHE A 122 21.10 2.15 2.01
N SER A 123 20.74 0.90 2.24
CA SER A 123 20.40 0.39 3.58
C SER A 123 21.55 0.49 4.57
N LEU A 124 22.79 0.24 4.11
CA LEU A 124 23.98 0.32 4.94
C LEU A 124 24.42 1.77 5.17
N MET A 125 24.32 2.62 4.15
CA MET A 125 24.66 4.03 4.27
C MET A 125 23.69 4.76 5.22
N ASN A 126 22.39 4.49 5.10
CA ASN A 126 21.32 5.16 5.82
C ASN A 126 20.57 4.21 6.76
N PHE A 127 21.30 3.53 7.63
CA PHE A 127 20.74 2.56 8.56
C PHE A 127 19.53 3.07 9.40
N PRO A 128 19.56 4.26 10.04
CA PRO A 128 18.43 4.72 10.85
C PRO A 128 17.19 4.99 10.00
N ILE A 129 17.37 5.52 8.79
CA ILE A 129 16.28 5.80 7.85
C ILE A 129 15.63 4.50 7.40
N MET A 130 16.43 3.46 7.14
CA MET A 130 15.91 2.13 6.76
C MET A 130 15.08 1.50 7.89
N LEU A 131 15.46 1.68 9.15
CA LEU A 131 14.66 1.18 10.28
C LEU A 131 13.30 1.88 10.39
N ILE A 132 13.28 3.22 10.29
CA ILE A 132 12.02 3.98 10.34
C ILE A 132 11.14 3.62 9.15
N PHE A 133 11.75 3.46 7.96
CA PHE A 133 11.05 2.99 6.77
C PHE A 133 10.38 1.64 7.00
N TYR A 134 11.11 0.66 7.52
CA TYR A 134 10.57 -0.68 7.80
C TYR A 134 9.40 -0.65 8.79
N VAL A 135 9.51 0.14 9.86
CA VAL A 135 8.43 0.32 10.84
C VAL A 135 7.20 0.98 10.20
N SER A 136 7.40 1.99 9.34
CA SER A 136 6.29 2.63 8.62
C SER A 136 5.55 1.66 7.69
N PHE A 137 6.27 0.77 6.99
CA PHE A 137 5.66 -0.27 6.15
C PHE A 137 4.87 -1.31 6.94
N LEU A 138 5.38 -1.73 8.09
CA LEU A 138 4.65 -2.65 8.99
C LEU A 138 3.33 -2.00 9.45
N ALA A 139 3.42 -0.76 9.91
CA ALA A 139 2.27 -0.01 10.38
C ALA A 139 1.23 0.23 9.27
N GLU A 140 1.64 0.50 8.04
CA GLU A 140 0.74 0.67 6.89
C GLU A 140 0.00 -0.63 6.52
N LEU A 141 0.65 -1.79 6.64
CA LEU A 141 0.05 -3.10 6.40
C LEU A 141 -0.84 -3.60 7.55
N ASN A 142 -1.01 -2.80 8.62
CA ASN A 142 -1.68 -3.18 9.86
C ASN A 142 -1.12 -4.51 10.45
N ARG A 143 0.21 -4.66 10.44
CA ARG A 143 0.93 -5.80 11.02
C ARG A 143 1.93 -5.32 12.07
#